data_AF-A0A6P6W5Y2-F1
#
_entry.id   AF-A0A6P6W5Y2-F1
#
_cell.length_a   1.000
_cell.length_b   1.000
_cell.length_c   1.000
_cell.angle_alpha   90.00
_cell.angle_beta   90.00
_cell.angle_gamma   90.00
#
_symmetry.space_group_name_H-M   'P 1'
#
loop_
_entity.id
_entity.type
_entity.pdbx_description
1 polymer ?
#
loop_
_entity_poly.entity_id
_entity_poly.type
_entity_poly.pdbx_seq_one_letter_code
_entity_poly.pdbx_strand_id
1 'polypeptide(L)'
;MFPEMSTLSRAIEISNMIEPVESRTNEPIEWACLKRDHKVYAFLAQGLASFPRKDCLSEALGASSTDNYADESIQNTLEPSDRIGQRASYWSSKGEIDSAIAETLTYKLRAKLCVITEIHIQPFQAYFQFGSPIYSAKAVRFLMGHSIAGMEAQKEGDVSSAAQESSHEKFVWTYVSPEFPMAHENCLQKFMLPEPVLCIGGILQVQLLGRVKKQEIDSLYYICVSHVEVVGRPATPAFDVEILDQSGKCMLRHNPEQHLCSNNRSPQSESSCPPRIHRFSASIRGWEHMILNTLLGARGIMVNDYDYDGEDDDSDDQYN
;
A
#
# COMPACT_ATOMS: atom_id res chain seq x y z
N MET A 1 8.83 7.24 12.12
CA MET A 1 9.31 5.97 11.54
C MET A 1 8.18 4.96 11.74
N PHE A 2 7.84 4.16 10.72
CA PHE A 2 6.69 3.23 10.77
C PHE A 2 6.91 2.13 11.82
N PRO A 3 5.92 1.78 12.67
CA PRO A 3 6.07 0.72 13.68
C PRO A 3 6.39 -0.65 13.07
N GLU A 4 5.94 -0.91 11.84
CA GLU A 4 6.16 -2.15 11.10
C GLU A 4 7.65 -2.39 10.79
N MET A 5 8.48 -1.33 10.76
CA MET A 5 9.94 -1.45 10.54
C MET A 5 10.65 -2.22 11.64
N SER A 6 10.03 -2.40 12.83
CA SER A 6 10.58 -3.21 13.92
C SER A 6 10.74 -4.70 13.56
N THR A 7 10.03 -5.18 12.54
CA THR A 7 10.10 -6.57 12.06
C THR A 7 11.31 -6.85 11.16
N LEU A 8 12.00 -5.79 10.69
CA LEU A 8 13.16 -5.91 9.81
C LEU A 8 14.43 -6.20 10.61
N SER A 9 14.96 -7.40 10.42
CA SER A 9 16.07 -7.91 11.24
C SER A 9 17.46 -7.50 10.75
N ARG A 10 17.63 -7.28 9.44
CA ARG A 10 18.87 -6.78 8.84
C ARG A 10 18.62 -6.35 7.38
N ALA A 11 19.30 -5.30 6.93
CA ALA A 11 19.33 -4.90 5.54
C ALA A 11 20.56 -5.48 4.84
N ILE A 12 20.45 -6.01 3.63
CA ILE A 12 21.57 -6.51 2.80
C ILE A 12 21.62 -5.71 1.50
N GLU A 13 22.78 -5.17 1.18
CA GLU A 13 23.06 -4.53 -0.12
C GLU A 13 23.70 -5.59 -1.03
N ILE A 14 23.07 -5.95 -2.16
CA ILE A 14 23.53 -7.03 -3.06
C ILE A 14 24.28 -6.46 -4.26
N SER A 15 25.17 -5.49 -4.02
CA SER A 15 26.09 -5.06 -5.06
C SER A 15 27.11 -6.18 -5.31
N ASN A 16 26.99 -6.88 -6.43
CA ASN A 16 28.05 -7.76 -6.95
C ASN A 16 29.19 -6.91 -7.53
N MET A 17 29.87 -6.14 -6.66
CA MET A 17 31.22 -5.64 -6.94
C MET A 17 32.17 -6.40 -6.01
N ILE A 18 32.74 -7.46 -6.56
CA ILE A 18 33.93 -8.09 -6.00
C ILE A 18 35.06 -7.07 -6.13
N GLU A 19 35.40 -6.39 -5.04
CA GLU A 19 36.80 -6.18 -4.73
C GLU A 19 37.02 -6.65 -3.29
N PRO A 20 38.01 -7.54 -3.04
CA PRO A 20 38.44 -7.80 -1.68
C PRO A 20 39.02 -6.48 -1.18
N VAL A 21 38.33 -5.79 -0.29
CA VAL A 21 38.96 -4.72 0.47
C VAL A 21 40.00 -5.41 1.33
N GLU A 22 41.25 -5.43 0.86
CA GLU A 22 42.40 -5.45 1.73
C GLU A 22 42.16 -4.33 2.74
N SER A 23 41.82 -4.76 3.96
CA SER A 23 41.59 -3.89 5.11
C SER A 23 42.83 -3.02 5.32
N ARG A 24 42.76 -1.78 4.81
CA ARG A 24 43.65 -0.67 5.16
C ARG A 24 42.98 0.33 6.08
N THR A 25 41.91 -0.05 6.76
CA THR A 25 41.25 0.81 7.75
C THR A 25 40.87 0.01 8.97
N ASN A 26 41.47 0.36 10.12
CA ASN A 26 41.11 -0.10 11.46
C ASN A 26 39.71 0.41 11.89
N GLU A 27 38.70 0.31 11.03
CA GLU A 27 37.30 0.54 11.44
C GLU A 27 36.75 -0.75 12.03
N PRO A 28 36.13 -0.70 13.23
CA PRO A 28 35.41 -1.85 13.78
C PRO A 28 34.34 -2.31 12.79
N ILE A 29 34.29 -3.61 12.51
CA ILE A 29 33.33 -4.23 11.57
C ILE A 29 31.88 -3.81 11.86
N GLU A 30 31.55 -3.60 13.14
CA GLU A 30 30.26 -3.13 13.61
C GLU A 30 29.91 -1.71 13.09
N TRP A 31 30.87 -0.79 13.08
CA TRP A 31 30.67 0.58 12.62
C TRP A 31 30.45 0.65 11.10
N ALA A 32 31.17 -0.18 10.34
CA ALA A 32 30.96 -0.34 8.90
C ALA A 32 29.56 -0.91 8.60
N CYS A 33 29.08 -1.88 9.38
CA CYS A 33 27.72 -2.42 9.27
C CYS A 33 26.65 -1.35 9.53
N LEU A 34 26.79 -0.57 10.61
CA LEU A 34 25.82 0.48 10.96
C LEU A 34 25.74 1.58 9.90
N LYS A 35 26.88 2.02 9.35
CA LYS A 35 26.91 3.00 8.25
C LYS A 35 26.17 2.49 7.03
N ARG A 36 26.39 1.23 6.66
CA ARG A 36 25.72 0.59 5.52
C ARG A 36 24.22 0.50 5.73
N ASP A 37 23.79 0.02 6.90
CA ASP A 37 22.37 -0.11 7.22
C ASP A 37 21.67 1.26 7.23
N HIS A 38 22.29 2.27 7.85
CA HIS A 38 21.78 3.64 7.84
C HIS A 38 21.60 4.17 6.41
N LYS A 39 22.60 3.96 5.53
CA LYS A 39 22.52 4.34 4.12
C LYS A 39 21.34 3.66 3.43
N VAL A 40 21.14 2.35 3.61
CA VAL A 40 20.03 1.60 3.00
C VAL A 40 18.68 2.11 3.50
N TYR A 41 18.51 2.31 4.81
CA TYR A 41 17.27 2.84 5.38
C TYR A 41 16.98 4.28 4.94
N ALA A 42 18.02 5.12 4.80
CA ALA A 42 17.87 6.48 4.28
C ALA A 42 17.36 6.47 2.83
N PHE A 43 17.93 5.61 1.97
CA PHE A 43 17.44 5.45 0.60
C PHE A 43 16.02 4.88 0.53
N LEU A 44 15.69 3.93 1.40
CA LEU A 44 14.32 3.40 1.49
C LEU A 44 13.33 4.50 1.87
N ALA A 45 13.63 5.26 2.92
CA ALA A 45 12.80 6.38 3.37
C ALA A 45 12.64 7.44 2.27
N GLN A 46 13.73 7.78 1.58
CA GLN A 46 13.68 8.71 0.44
C GLN A 46 12.80 8.17 -0.68
N GLY A 47 12.92 6.89 -1.03
CA GLY A 47 12.05 6.24 -2.02
C GLY A 47 10.59 6.37 -1.62
N LEU A 48 10.22 5.86 -0.44
CA LEU A 48 8.84 5.88 0.05
C LEU A 48 8.25 7.30 0.18
N ALA A 49 9.09 8.32 0.39
CA ALA A 49 8.65 9.71 0.42
C ALA A 49 8.47 10.34 -0.97
N SER A 50 9.32 9.98 -1.94
CA SER A 50 9.46 10.71 -3.21
C SER A 50 8.59 10.17 -4.36
N PHE A 51 8.11 8.93 -4.30
CA PHE A 51 7.30 8.37 -5.39
C PHE A 51 5.87 8.93 -5.42
N PRO A 52 5.32 9.16 -6.63
CA PRO A 52 3.94 9.57 -6.77
C PRO A 52 3.01 8.48 -6.23
N ARG A 53 1.87 8.91 -5.67
CA ARG A 53 0.80 7.99 -5.30
C ARG A 53 0.27 7.34 -6.57
N LYS A 54 0.05 6.03 -6.51
CA LYS A 54 -0.55 5.25 -7.60
C LYS A 54 -1.31 4.07 -7.02
N ASP A 55 -2.07 3.41 -7.88
CA ASP A 55 -2.65 2.12 -7.57
C ASP A 55 -1.55 1.08 -7.30
N CYS A 56 -1.56 0.52 -6.10
CA CYS A 56 -0.67 -0.50 -5.59
C CYS A 56 -1.18 -1.91 -5.84
N LEU A 57 -2.41 -2.10 -6.33
CA LEU A 57 -2.98 -3.41 -6.57
C LEU A 57 -2.36 -4.08 -7.81
N SER A 58 -2.11 -5.38 -7.76
CA SER A 58 -1.49 -6.11 -8.88
C SER A 58 -2.30 -7.31 -9.35
N GLU A 59 -2.76 -8.16 -8.43
CA GLU A 59 -3.41 -9.43 -8.76
C GLU A 59 -4.48 -9.75 -7.71
N ALA A 60 -5.63 -10.26 -8.14
CA ALA A 60 -6.60 -10.86 -7.25
C ALA A 60 -6.23 -12.32 -6.98
N LEU A 61 -6.03 -12.66 -5.70
CA LEU A 61 -5.61 -14.00 -5.27
C LEU A 61 -6.80 -14.92 -5.00
N GLY A 62 -7.88 -14.39 -4.44
CA GLY A 62 -9.09 -15.18 -4.15
C GLY A 62 -10.07 -14.47 -3.24
N ALA A 63 -11.29 -14.99 -3.21
CA ALA A 63 -12.36 -14.57 -2.32
C ALA A 63 -12.74 -15.72 -1.36
N SER A 64 -13.31 -15.42 -0.19
CA SER A 64 -13.83 -16.46 0.73
C SER A 64 -14.94 -17.29 0.12
N SER A 65 -15.79 -16.66 -0.70
CA SER A 65 -16.79 -17.34 -1.51
C SER A 65 -16.93 -16.66 -2.87
N THR A 66 -17.53 -17.35 -3.82
CA THR A 66 -17.94 -16.80 -5.11
C THR A 66 -19.16 -17.57 -5.56
N ASP A 67 -20.20 -16.86 -6.02
CA ASP A 67 -21.43 -17.48 -6.47
C ASP A 67 -21.29 -18.07 -7.88
N ASN A 68 -21.55 -17.29 -8.92
CA ASN A 68 -21.50 -17.77 -10.31
C ASN A 68 -20.08 -17.68 -10.88
N TYR A 69 -19.18 -18.57 -10.43
CA TYR A 69 -17.81 -18.65 -10.96
C TYR A 69 -17.80 -19.23 -12.39
N ALA A 70 -17.09 -18.65 -13.37
CA ALA A 70 -16.09 -17.57 -13.25
C ALA A 70 -16.64 -16.16 -13.59
N ASP A 71 -17.92 -16.04 -13.95
CA ASP A 71 -18.49 -14.79 -14.45
C ASP A 71 -18.49 -13.68 -13.40
N GLU A 72 -18.73 -14.03 -12.14
CA GLU A 72 -18.77 -13.12 -10.96
C GLU A 72 -17.49 -13.23 -10.12
N SER A 73 -16.36 -13.49 -10.77
CA SER A 73 -15.07 -13.68 -10.11
C SER A 73 -14.49 -12.40 -9.52
N ILE A 74 -13.68 -12.56 -8.46
CA ILE A 74 -12.83 -11.50 -7.90
C ILE A 74 -11.95 -10.81 -8.95
N GLN A 75 -11.59 -11.48 -10.05
CA GLN A 75 -10.79 -10.85 -11.11
C GLN A 75 -11.47 -9.61 -11.71
N ASN A 76 -12.80 -9.57 -11.73
CA ASN A 76 -13.55 -8.42 -12.23
C ASN A 76 -13.35 -7.16 -11.37
N THR A 77 -12.96 -7.29 -10.10
CA THR A 77 -12.78 -6.13 -9.21
C THR A 77 -11.52 -5.32 -9.53
N LEU A 78 -10.62 -5.84 -10.35
CA LEU A 78 -9.46 -5.11 -10.87
C LEU A 78 -9.85 -4.11 -11.97
N GLU A 79 -11.05 -4.25 -12.54
CA GLU A 79 -11.53 -3.40 -13.61
C GLU A 79 -12.21 -2.15 -13.03
N PRO A 80 -11.81 -0.92 -13.43
CA PRO A 80 -12.38 0.31 -12.88
C PRO A 80 -13.86 0.54 -13.18
N SER A 81 -14.40 -0.17 -14.18
CA SER A 81 -15.78 -0.02 -14.64
C SER A 81 -16.60 -1.23 -14.23
N ASP A 82 -17.81 -1.00 -13.70
CA ASP A 82 -18.79 -2.04 -13.42
C ASP A 82 -19.43 -2.65 -14.68
N ARG A 83 -19.02 -2.17 -15.87
CA ARG A 83 -19.43 -2.63 -17.19
C ARG A 83 -18.25 -2.73 -18.14
N ILE A 84 -18.12 -3.88 -18.79
CA ILE A 84 -17.16 -4.13 -19.87
C ILE A 84 -17.97 -4.48 -21.12
N GLY A 85 -18.09 -3.50 -22.02
CA GLY A 85 -19.01 -3.60 -23.16
C GLY A 85 -20.45 -3.74 -22.68
N GLN A 86 -21.07 -4.89 -22.96
CA GLN A 86 -22.44 -5.21 -22.51
C GLN A 86 -22.48 -6.09 -21.25
N ARG A 87 -21.32 -6.53 -20.75
CA ARG A 87 -21.21 -7.45 -19.61
C ARG A 87 -21.05 -6.65 -18.31
N ALA A 88 -21.78 -7.06 -17.28
CA ALA A 88 -21.54 -6.59 -15.92
C ALA A 88 -20.18 -7.11 -15.41
N SER A 89 -19.39 -6.24 -14.78
CA SER A 89 -18.08 -6.57 -14.22
C SER A 89 -18.12 -6.35 -12.71
N TYR A 90 -18.23 -7.45 -11.97
CA TYR A 90 -18.28 -7.45 -10.51
C TYR A 90 -17.89 -8.81 -9.95
N TRP A 91 -17.55 -8.82 -8.67
CA TRP A 91 -17.53 -10.03 -7.85
C TRP A 91 -18.83 -10.17 -7.06
N SER A 92 -19.29 -11.40 -6.87
CA SER A 92 -20.45 -11.75 -6.02
C SER A 92 -20.09 -12.84 -5.03
N SER A 93 -20.44 -12.64 -3.76
CA SER A 93 -20.40 -13.68 -2.74
C SER A 93 -21.45 -14.77 -2.99
N LYS A 94 -21.27 -15.96 -2.44
CA LYS A 94 -22.39 -16.89 -2.25
C LYS A 94 -23.45 -16.30 -1.32
N GLY A 95 -24.71 -16.69 -1.54
CA GLY A 95 -25.83 -16.31 -0.69
C GLY A 95 -25.67 -16.88 0.73
N GLU A 96 -26.04 -16.07 1.72
CA GLU A 96 -25.96 -16.45 3.14
C GLU A 96 -27.24 -16.05 3.89
N ILE A 97 -27.68 -16.88 4.84
CA ILE A 97 -28.85 -16.65 5.67
C ILE A 97 -28.54 -15.59 6.74
N ASP A 98 -27.37 -15.71 7.38
CA ASP A 98 -26.94 -14.79 8.43
C ASP A 98 -26.21 -13.57 7.86
N SER A 99 -26.81 -12.40 8.03
CA SER A 99 -26.22 -11.13 7.61
C SER A 99 -24.89 -10.80 8.31
N ALA A 100 -24.58 -11.41 9.46
CA ALA A 100 -23.35 -11.13 10.20
C ALA A 100 -22.11 -11.82 9.61
N ILE A 101 -22.28 -12.84 8.78
CA ILE A 101 -21.17 -13.57 8.16
C ILE A 101 -20.47 -12.68 7.13
N ALA A 102 -19.22 -12.38 7.41
CA ALA A 102 -18.36 -11.54 6.58
C ALA A 102 -17.87 -12.27 5.34
N GLU A 103 -17.45 -11.49 4.35
CA GLU A 103 -16.73 -11.98 3.16
C GLU A 103 -15.35 -11.33 3.08
N THR A 104 -14.45 -11.96 2.35
CA THR A 104 -13.07 -11.52 2.20
C THR A 104 -12.64 -11.55 0.75
N LEU A 105 -11.91 -10.52 0.33
CA LEU A 105 -11.25 -10.42 -0.97
C LEU A 105 -9.76 -10.22 -0.74
N THR A 106 -8.95 -11.16 -1.21
CA THR A 106 -7.49 -11.17 -0.98
C THR A 106 -6.75 -10.84 -2.27
N TYR A 107 -5.79 -9.93 -2.16
CA TYR A 107 -5.04 -9.37 -3.28
C TYR A 107 -3.54 -9.35 -3.01
N LYS A 108 -2.78 -9.35 -4.11
CA LYS A 108 -1.35 -9.09 -4.13
C LYS A 108 -1.09 -7.65 -4.56
N LEU A 109 -0.20 -6.97 -3.85
CA LEU A 109 0.29 -5.65 -4.17
C LEU A 109 1.44 -5.71 -5.18
N ARG A 110 1.69 -4.59 -5.87
CA ARG A 110 2.74 -4.45 -6.90
C ARG A 110 4.16 -4.63 -6.36
N ALA A 111 4.37 -4.43 -5.06
CA ALA A 111 5.64 -4.66 -4.40
C ALA A 111 5.42 -5.29 -3.01
N LYS A 112 6.40 -6.07 -2.54
CA LYS A 112 6.40 -6.62 -1.17
C LYS A 112 6.52 -5.52 -0.10
N LEU A 113 6.98 -4.32 -0.48
CA LEU A 113 6.96 -3.13 0.37
C LEU A 113 6.09 -2.06 -0.28
N CYS A 114 5.00 -1.69 0.39
CA CYS A 114 4.14 -0.60 -0.07
C CYS A 114 3.72 0.27 1.11
N VAL A 115 3.82 1.60 0.98
CA VAL A 115 3.17 2.53 1.90
C VAL A 115 1.76 2.80 1.39
N ILE A 116 0.75 2.35 2.10
CA ILE A 116 -0.67 2.50 1.73
C ILE A 116 -1.29 3.63 2.55
N THR A 117 -2.08 4.47 1.89
CA THR A 117 -2.77 5.59 2.54
C THR A 117 -4.28 5.45 2.45
N GLU A 118 -4.78 4.89 1.36
CA GLU A 118 -6.22 4.81 1.10
C GLU A 118 -6.54 3.51 0.37
N ILE A 119 -7.71 2.95 0.65
CA ILE A 119 -8.28 1.84 -0.11
C ILE A 119 -9.64 2.29 -0.59
N HIS A 120 -9.93 2.13 -1.87
CA HIS A 120 -11.22 2.53 -2.44
C HIS A 120 -11.98 1.28 -2.89
N ILE A 121 -13.29 1.26 -2.64
CA ILE A 121 -14.16 0.13 -3.00
C ILE A 121 -15.46 0.67 -3.57
N GLN A 122 -15.91 0.08 -4.66
CA GLN A 122 -17.22 0.34 -5.24
C GLN A 122 -18.14 -0.87 -5.07
N PRO A 123 -19.21 -0.78 -4.26
CA PRO A 123 -20.28 -1.77 -4.23
C PRO A 123 -20.96 -1.87 -5.59
N PHE A 124 -21.43 -3.07 -5.96
CA PHE A 124 -22.11 -3.26 -7.24
C PHE A 124 -23.63 -3.08 -7.12
N GLN A 125 -24.20 -2.41 -8.13
CA GLN A 125 -25.63 -2.32 -8.35
C GLN A 125 -26.04 -3.32 -9.43
N ALA A 126 -26.89 -4.28 -9.08
CA ALA A 126 -27.42 -5.26 -10.00
C ALA A 126 -28.51 -4.63 -10.89
N TYR A 127 -28.10 -3.76 -11.81
CA TYR A 127 -28.98 -3.01 -12.71
C TYR A 127 -29.84 -3.88 -13.63
N PHE A 128 -29.50 -5.17 -13.76
CA PHE A 128 -30.26 -6.16 -14.50
C PHE A 128 -31.39 -6.82 -13.68
N GLN A 129 -31.47 -6.54 -12.38
CA GLN A 129 -32.54 -7.01 -11.50
C GLN A 129 -33.59 -5.92 -11.25
N PHE A 130 -34.81 -6.33 -10.90
CA PHE A 130 -35.90 -5.42 -10.60
C PHE A 130 -35.55 -4.51 -9.41
N GLY A 131 -35.83 -3.21 -9.55
CA GLY A 131 -35.46 -2.20 -8.55
C GLY A 131 -33.96 -1.89 -8.46
N SER A 132 -33.13 -2.54 -9.29
CA SER A 132 -31.68 -2.34 -9.37
C SER A 132 -31.00 -2.31 -7.98
N PRO A 133 -31.11 -3.39 -7.20
CA PRO A 133 -30.63 -3.44 -5.82
C PRO A 133 -29.10 -3.31 -5.77
N ILE A 134 -28.63 -2.72 -4.67
CA ILE A 134 -27.21 -2.64 -4.34
C ILE A 134 -26.92 -3.72 -3.31
N TYR A 135 -25.80 -4.43 -3.48
CA TYR A 135 -25.38 -5.49 -2.56
C TYR A 135 -24.11 -5.04 -1.83
N SER A 136 -24.23 -4.03 -0.98
CA SER A 136 -23.09 -3.52 -0.19
C SER A 136 -22.90 -4.28 1.13
N ALA A 137 -21.72 -4.12 1.72
CA ALA A 137 -21.50 -4.38 3.13
C ALA A 137 -22.00 -3.20 3.99
N LYS A 138 -22.08 -3.39 5.32
CA LYS A 138 -22.33 -2.33 6.30
C LYS A 138 -21.03 -1.60 6.65
N ALA A 139 -19.94 -2.34 6.73
CA ALA A 139 -18.62 -1.81 7.03
C ALA A 139 -17.53 -2.62 6.33
N VAL A 140 -16.31 -2.10 6.30
CA VAL A 140 -15.13 -2.77 5.77
C VAL A 140 -13.95 -2.66 6.73
N ARG A 141 -13.07 -3.65 6.69
CA ARG A 141 -11.80 -3.68 7.42
C ARG A 141 -10.69 -4.15 6.49
N PHE A 142 -9.49 -3.62 6.65
CA PHE A 142 -8.33 -3.94 5.83
C PHE A 142 -7.27 -4.63 6.67
N LEU A 143 -6.76 -5.74 6.15
CA LEU A 143 -5.65 -6.48 6.75
C LEU A 143 -4.48 -6.48 5.79
N MET A 144 -3.30 -6.20 6.29
CA MET A 144 -2.07 -6.19 5.50
C MET A 144 -1.03 -7.09 6.14
N GLY A 145 -0.24 -7.75 5.30
CA GLY A 145 0.81 -8.62 5.76
C GLY A 145 1.38 -9.46 4.64
N HIS A 146 1.57 -10.75 4.91
CA HIS A 146 2.36 -11.60 4.06
C HIS A 146 1.88 -13.05 3.96
N SER A 147 2.30 -13.73 2.90
CA SER A 147 2.11 -15.18 2.77
C SER A 147 3.09 -15.93 3.66
N ILE A 148 2.67 -17.10 4.17
CA ILE A 148 3.56 -18.07 4.81
C ILE A 148 4.39 -18.75 3.71
N ALA A 149 5.70 -18.88 3.93
CA ALA A 149 6.63 -19.48 2.98
C ALA A 149 6.31 -20.96 2.72
N GLY A 150 6.29 -21.36 1.44
CA GLY A 150 5.93 -22.72 0.99
C GLY A 150 5.14 -22.78 -0.31
N MET A 151 4.53 -21.67 -0.76
CA MET A 151 3.73 -21.63 -1.98
C MET A 151 4.37 -20.94 -3.20
N GLU A 152 5.47 -20.18 -3.06
CA GLU A 152 6.17 -19.63 -4.23
C GLU A 152 6.82 -20.74 -5.10
N ALA A 153 6.98 -21.95 -4.57
CA ALA A 153 7.58 -23.11 -5.25
C ALA A 153 6.56 -24.05 -5.95
N GLN A 154 5.26 -23.79 -5.86
CA GLN A 154 4.21 -24.57 -6.53
C GLN A 154 3.61 -23.80 -7.71
N LYS A 155 4.44 -23.47 -8.69
CA LYS A 155 3.99 -23.11 -10.04
C LYS A 155 4.84 -23.86 -11.06
N GLU A 156 4.55 -25.15 -11.21
CA GLU A 156 4.79 -25.98 -12.40
C GLU A 156 4.24 -27.38 -12.09
N GLY A 157 2.94 -27.61 -12.32
CA GLY A 157 2.36 -28.92 -12.11
C GLY A 157 0.87 -28.93 -11.82
N ASP A 158 0.13 -29.12 -12.91
CA ASP A 158 -1.16 -29.81 -12.97
C ASP A 158 -2.45 -29.09 -12.56
N VAL A 159 -3.35 -29.01 -13.54
CA VAL A 159 -4.72 -28.53 -13.43
C VAL A 159 -5.55 -29.70 -12.96
N SER A 160 -5.88 -29.77 -11.67
CA SER A 160 -7.02 -30.56 -11.22
C SER A 160 -7.75 -29.89 -10.07
N SER A 161 -9.07 -29.88 -10.24
CA SER A 161 -10.10 -29.34 -9.39
C SER A 161 -10.12 -29.92 -7.96
N ALA A 162 -10.61 -29.10 -7.03
CA ALA A 162 -11.02 -29.43 -5.66
C ALA A 162 -9.93 -29.38 -4.58
N ALA A 163 -9.60 -28.14 -4.18
CA ALA A 163 -9.26 -27.81 -2.79
C ALA A 163 -9.50 -26.31 -2.56
N GLN A 164 -10.76 -25.91 -2.38
CA GLN A 164 -11.08 -24.71 -1.60
C GLN A 164 -10.78 -25.04 -0.13
N GLU A 165 -9.50 -25.16 0.20
CA GLU A 165 -9.03 -25.26 1.57
C GLU A 165 -8.96 -23.85 2.16
N SER A 166 -9.47 -23.72 3.39
CA SER A 166 -9.65 -22.49 4.16
C SER A 166 -8.47 -21.52 4.04
N SER A 167 -8.71 -20.37 3.41
CA SER A 167 -7.73 -19.30 3.15
C SER A 167 -7.12 -18.66 4.42
N HIS A 168 -7.64 -18.98 5.61
CA HIS A 168 -7.23 -18.38 6.87
C HIS A 168 -5.85 -18.82 7.37
N GLU A 169 -5.35 -20.00 6.98
CA GLU A 169 -4.06 -20.52 7.47
C GLU A 169 -2.85 -20.14 6.59
N LYS A 170 -3.06 -19.34 5.54
CA LYS A 170 -2.04 -19.07 4.52
C LYS A 170 -1.30 -17.75 4.68
N PHE A 171 -1.85 -16.83 5.48
CA PHE A 171 -1.36 -15.46 5.59
C PHE A 171 -1.14 -15.08 7.06
N VAL A 172 -0.09 -14.28 7.29
CA VAL A 172 0.17 -13.62 8.57
C VAL A 172 -0.13 -12.14 8.40
N TRP A 173 -1.01 -11.62 9.26
CA TRP A 173 -1.43 -10.23 9.25
C TRP A 173 -0.61 -9.44 10.26
N THR A 174 0.14 -8.44 9.78
CA THR A 174 0.95 -7.55 10.61
C THR A 174 0.24 -6.24 10.92
N TYR A 175 -0.80 -5.91 10.15
CA TYR A 175 -1.64 -4.76 10.37
C TYR A 175 -3.12 -5.12 10.17
N VAL A 176 -3.97 -4.56 11.03
CA VAL A 176 -5.43 -4.66 10.97
C VAL A 176 -6.00 -3.26 11.20
N SER A 177 -6.76 -2.75 10.24
CA SER A 177 -7.37 -1.42 10.37
C SER A 177 -8.56 -1.40 11.34
N PRO A 178 -9.00 -0.20 11.77
CA PRO A 178 -10.36 -0.01 12.27
C PRO A 178 -11.41 -0.43 11.23
N GLU A 179 -12.66 -0.58 11.66
CA GLU A 179 -13.79 -0.73 10.73
C GLU A 179 -14.20 0.63 10.18
N PHE A 180 -14.50 0.68 8.88
CA PHE A 180 -15.00 1.86 8.20
C PHE A 180 -16.43 1.60 7.72
N PRO A 181 -17.38 2.51 7.98
CA PRO A 181 -18.74 2.36 7.46
C PRO A 181 -18.75 2.44 5.94
N MET A 182 -19.49 1.54 5.29
CA MET A 182 -19.69 1.52 3.85
C MET A 182 -21.09 2.07 3.53
N ALA A 183 -21.17 3.05 2.64
CA ALA A 183 -22.44 3.58 2.15
C ALA A 183 -23.12 2.56 1.21
N HIS A 184 -24.45 2.58 1.19
CA HIS A 184 -25.25 1.72 0.32
C HIS A 184 -25.45 2.35 -1.07
N GLU A 185 -24.34 2.65 -1.74
CA GLU A 185 -24.32 3.40 -3.01
C GLU A 185 -23.34 2.75 -4.00
N ASN A 186 -23.68 2.73 -5.30
CA ASN A 186 -22.80 2.28 -6.38
C ASN A 186 -21.90 3.41 -6.86
N CYS A 187 -20.96 3.81 -6.00
CA CYS A 187 -19.93 4.78 -6.28
C CYS A 187 -18.60 4.31 -5.69
N LEU A 188 -17.48 4.79 -6.23
CA LEU A 188 -16.16 4.47 -5.68
C LEU A 188 -15.97 5.21 -4.34
N GLN A 189 -16.13 4.49 -3.25
CA GLN A 189 -16.02 5.01 -1.89
C GLN A 189 -14.56 4.96 -1.44
N LYS A 190 -14.09 6.04 -0.80
CA LYS A 190 -12.69 6.19 -0.38
C LYS A 190 -12.55 5.98 1.12
N PHE A 191 -11.77 4.98 1.50
CA PHE A 191 -11.47 4.65 2.90
C PHE A 191 -10.05 5.09 3.24
N MET A 192 -9.95 6.19 3.99
CA MET A 192 -8.69 6.76 4.43
C MET A 192 -8.17 6.01 5.66
N LEU A 193 -6.92 5.53 5.62
CA LEU A 193 -6.30 4.96 6.81
C LEU A 193 -5.98 6.08 7.82
N PRO A 194 -6.08 5.82 9.15
CA PRO A 194 -5.79 6.83 10.16
C PRO A 194 -4.37 7.40 10.05
N GLU A 195 -3.43 6.53 9.69
CA GLU A 195 -2.04 6.86 9.40
C GLU A 195 -1.58 6.06 8.16
N PRO A 196 -0.58 6.52 7.39
CA PRO A 196 0.01 5.72 6.33
C PRO A 196 0.59 4.42 6.89
N VAL A 197 0.32 3.29 6.24
CA VAL A 197 0.71 1.96 6.71
C VAL A 197 1.77 1.39 5.79
N LEU A 198 2.87 0.88 6.36
CA LEU A 198 3.87 0.14 5.60
C LEU A 198 3.47 -1.34 5.53
N CYS A 199 2.88 -1.76 4.42
CA CYS A 199 2.63 -3.17 4.13
C CYS A 199 3.93 -3.89 3.79
N ILE A 200 4.30 -4.88 4.61
CA ILE A 200 5.45 -5.77 4.42
C ILE A 200 4.93 -7.15 4.01
N GLY A 201 5.38 -7.64 2.84
CA GLY A 201 4.98 -8.90 2.21
C GLY A 201 4.00 -8.76 1.06
N GLY A 202 3.43 -7.57 0.86
CA GLY A 202 2.64 -7.24 -0.34
C GLY A 202 1.31 -7.97 -0.43
N ILE A 203 0.69 -8.36 0.69
CA ILE A 203 -0.65 -8.96 0.72
C ILE A 203 -1.62 -7.99 1.39
N LEU A 204 -2.78 -7.81 0.75
CA LEU A 204 -3.93 -7.07 1.26
C LEU A 204 -5.15 -7.99 1.29
N GLN A 205 -5.89 -8.01 2.39
CA GLN A 205 -7.23 -8.57 2.45
C GLN A 205 -8.24 -7.52 2.85
N VAL A 206 -9.31 -7.41 2.05
CA VAL A 206 -10.50 -6.62 2.34
C VAL A 206 -11.52 -7.53 3.02
N GLN A 207 -11.90 -7.22 4.25
CA GLN A 207 -13.03 -7.84 4.94
C GLN A 207 -14.28 -6.98 4.76
N LEU A 208 -15.34 -7.57 4.22
CA LEU A 208 -16.65 -6.98 3.99
C LEU A 208 -17.59 -7.44 5.10
N LEU A 209 -17.93 -6.52 6.00
CA LEU A 209 -18.60 -6.81 7.27
C LEU A 209 -20.07 -6.43 7.21
N GLY A 210 -20.94 -7.40 7.54
CA GLY A 210 -22.38 -7.20 7.62
C GLY A 210 -23.02 -7.05 6.24
N ARG A 211 -23.91 -7.96 5.87
CA ARG A 211 -24.65 -7.91 4.61
C ARG A 211 -25.88 -7.00 4.75
N VAL A 212 -26.17 -6.19 3.73
CA VAL A 212 -27.27 -5.22 3.78
C VAL A 212 -28.54 -5.74 3.09
N LYS A 213 -28.40 -6.33 1.90
CA LYS A 213 -29.53 -6.63 1.01
C LYS A 213 -29.70 -8.12 0.79
N LYS A 214 -30.95 -8.58 0.84
CA LYS A 214 -31.35 -9.91 0.38
C LYS A 214 -31.72 -9.89 -1.09
N GLN A 215 -31.37 -10.95 -1.81
CA GLN A 215 -31.89 -11.20 -3.15
C GLN A 215 -33.30 -11.79 -3.05
N GLU A 216 -34.18 -11.37 -3.95
CA GLU A 216 -35.61 -11.73 -3.89
C GLU A 216 -35.87 -13.19 -4.25
N ILE A 217 -35.02 -13.80 -5.09
CA ILE A 217 -35.23 -15.14 -5.63
C ILE A 217 -35.11 -16.24 -4.56
N ASP A 218 -34.19 -16.08 -3.61
CA ASP A 218 -33.84 -17.09 -2.61
C ASP A 218 -33.91 -16.55 -1.17
N SER A 219 -34.16 -15.25 -1.00
CA SER A 219 -34.20 -14.58 0.31
C SER A 219 -32.89 -14.69 1.11
N LEU A 220 -31.75 -14.84 0.42
CA LEU A 220 -30.41 -14.86 1.01
C LEU A 220 -29.72 -13.51 0.85
N TYR A 221 -28.77 -13.23 1.74
CA TYR A 221 -27.95 -12.03 1.71
C TYR A 221 -26.72 -12.21 0.82
N TYR A 222 -26.46 -11.20 -0.01
CA TYR A 222 -25.31 -11.16 -0.92
C TYR A 222 -24.50 -9.88 -0.71
N ILE A 223 -23.21 -9.94 -1.04
CA ILE A 223 -22.34 -8.78 -1.21
C ILE A 223 -21.74 -8.85 -2.61
N CYS A 224 -21.80 -7.74 -3.33
CA CYS A 224 -21.21 -7.59 -4.65
C CYS A 224 -20.30 -6.36 -4.72
N VAL A 225 -19.13 -6.50 -5.33
CA VAL A 225 -18.11 -5.44 -5.46
C VAL A 225 -17.74 -5.28 -6.93
N SER A 226 -17.83 -4.08 -7.46
CA SER A 226 -17.46 -3.76 -8.84
C SER A 226 -15.97 -3.53 -8.99
N HIS A 227 -15.38 -2.76 -8.06
CA HIS A 227 -14.00 -2.30 -8.19
C HIS A 227 -13.31 -2.14 -6.83
N VAL A 228 -12.02 -2.45 -6.78
CA VAL A 228 -11.11 -2.16 -5.66
C VAL A 228 -9.86 -1.46 -6.20
N GLU A 229 -9.51 -0.34 -5.58
CA GLU A 229 -8.27 0.41 -5.87
C GLU A 229 -7.49 0.59 -4.55
N VAL A 230 -6.16 0.49 -4.61
CA VAL A 230 -5.31 0.67 -3.43
C VAL A 230 -4.36 1.83 -3.66
N VAL A 231 -4.60 2.97 -3.02
CA VAL A 231 -3.77 4.16 -3.21
C VAL A 231 -2.60 4.15 -2.24
N GLY A 232 -1.39 4.15 -2.81
CA GLY A 232 -0.17 4.20 -2.03
C GLY A 232 1.08 4.42 -2.86
N ARG A 233 2.21 4.01 -2.30
CA ARG A 233 3.54 4.09 -2.91
C ARG A 233 4.23 2.74 -2.75
N PRO A 234 4.32 1.92 -3.81
CA PRO A 234 5.17 0.74 -3.76
C PRO A 234 6.63 1.18 -3.74
N ALA A 235 7.46 0.47 -2.99
CA ALA A 235 8.90 0.68 -3.01
C ALA A 235 9.45 0.45 -4.42
N THR A 236 10.59 1.08 -4.71
CA THR A 236 11.28 0.86 -5.99
C THR A 236 11.71 -0.58 -6.14
N PRO A 237 11.89 -1.09 -7.37
CA PRO A 237 12.48 -2.42 -7.61
C PRO A 237 13.84 -2.63 -6.91
N ALA A 238 14.58 -1.55 -6.63
CA ALA A 238 15.82 -1.61 -5.86
C ALA A 238 15.63 -2.11 -4.41
N PHE A 239 14.41 -2.15 -3.88
CA PHE A 239 14.11 -2.71 -2.56
C PHE A 239 13.20 -3.91 -2.70
N ASP A 240 13.57 -5.00 -2.05
CA ASP A 240 12.73 -6.18 -1.90
C ASP A 240 12.81 -6.69 -0.46
N VAL A 241 11.86 -7.54 -0.07
CA VAL A 241 11.83 -8.14 1.26
C VAL A 241 11.66 -9.65 1.17
N GLU A 242 12.53 -10.33 1.91
CA GLU A 242 12.47 -11.76 2.11
C GLU A 242 11.96 -12.05 3.52
N ILE A 243 10.94 -12.88 3.62
CA ILE A 243 10.30 -13.23 4.89
C ILE A 243 10.91 -14.54 5.35
N LEU A 244 11.59 -14.49 6.50
CA LEU A 244 12.47 -15.56 6.94
C LEU A 244 11.71 -16.65 7.69
N ASP A 245 10.64 -16.30 8.39
CA ASP A 245 9.88 -17.23 9.22
C ASP A 245 8.43 -16.75 9.47
N GLN A 246 7.65 -17.60 10.13
CA GLN A 246 6.27 -17.30 10.55
C GLN A 246 6.18 -16.26 11.68
N SER A 247 7.31 -15.90 12.32
CA SER A 247 7.32 -14.89 13.39
C SER A 247 7.24 -13.45 12.86
N GLY A 248 7.19 -13.29 11.53
CA GLY A 248 7.18 -11.99 10.86
C GLY A 248 8.58 -11.40 10.69
N LYS A 249 9.64 -12.15 11.05
CA LYS A 249 11.01 -11.69 10.87
C LYS A 249 11.32 -11.62 9.38
N CYS A 250 11.74 -10.45 8.92
CA CYS A 250 12.03 -10.22 7.52
C CYS A 250 13.41 -9.59 7.31
N MET A 251 13.91 -9.72 6.08
CA MET A 251 15.20 -9.24 5.63
C MET A 251 15.01 -8.29 4.45
N LEU A 252 15.52 -7.07 4.58
CA LEU A 252 15.47 -6.08 3.51
C LEU A 252 16.61 -6.35 2.54
N ARG A 253 16.31 -6.46 1.25
CA ARG A 253 17.29 -6.60 0.18
C ARG A 253 17.33 -5.29 -0.61
N HIS A 254 18.52 -4.74 -0.80
CA HIS A 254 18.76 -3.51 -1.55
C HIS A 254 19.69 -3.78 -2.74
N ASN A 255 19.16 -3.57 -3.95
CA ASN A 255 19.82 -3.82 -5.23
C ASN A 255 19.96 -2.49 -5.99
N PRO A 256 21.04 -1.72 -5.75
CA PRO A 256 21.18 -0.38 -6.30
C PRO A 256 21.27 -0.33 -7.84
N GLU A 257 21.68 -1.42 -8.49
CA GLU A 257 21.79 -1.50 -9.96
C GLU A 257 20.43 -1.41 -10.67
N GLN A 258 19.35 -1.86 -10.02
CA GLN A 258 18.00 -1.76 -10.59
C GLN A 258 17.45 -0.32 -10.60
N HIS A 259 18.09 0.58 -9.87
CA HIS A 259 17.76 2.01 -9.83
C HIS A 259 18.20 2.74 -11.11
N LEU A 260 19.19 2.22 -11.84
CA LEU A 260 19.71 2.81 -13.09
C LEU A 260 18.87 2.44 -14.32
N CYS A 261 18.21 1.27 -14.29
CA CYS A 261 17.46 0.75 -15.44
C CYS A 261 16.02 1.31 -15.57
N SER A 262 15.49 2.00 -14.55
CA SER A 262 14.15 2.60 -14.63
C SER A 262 14.13 4.01 -15.24
N ASN A 263 15.28 4.69 -15.36
CA ASN A 263 15.34 6.07 -15.85
C ASN A 263 15.66 6.21 -17.35
N ASN A 264 16.01 5.13 -18.06
CA ASN A 264 16.38 5.18 -19.48
C ASN A 264 15.44 4.34 -20.35
N ARG A 265 14.23 4.85 -20.60
CA ARG A 265 13.47 4.52 -21.83
C ARG A 265 13.08 5.81 -22.54
N SER A 266 14.04 6.35 -23.29
CA SER A 266 13.78 7.19 -24.46
C SER A 266 14.72 6.72 -25.59
N PRO A 267 14.29 6.82 -26.87
CA PRO A 267 15.00 6.20 -27.98
C PRO A 267 16.29 6.97 -28.31
N GLN A 268 17.27 6.18 -28.75
CA GLN A 268 18.64 6.55 -29.08
C GLN A 268 18.77 7.81 -29.96
N SER A 269 19.71 8.69 -29.59
CA SER A 269 20.50 9.45 -30.56
C SER A 269 21.93 9.55 -30.07
N GLU A 270 22.87 9.06 -30.88
CA GLU A 270 24.31 9.11 -30.65
C GLU A 270 24.81 10.56 -30.58
N SER A 271 25.59 10.91 -29.55
CA SER A 271 26.76 11.78 -29.72
C SER A 271 27.72 11.63 -28.54
N SER A 272 29.00 11.53 -28.87
CA SER A 272 30.12 11.30 -27.97
C SER A 272 30.53 12.57 -27.23
N CYS A 273 30.62 12.52 -25.89
CA CYS A 273 31.60 13.23 -25.04
C CYS A 273 31.40 12.85 -23.55
N PRO A 274 32.47 12.74 -22.72
CA PRO A 274 32.35 12.28 -21.34
C PRO A 274 32.06 13.46 -20.39
N PRO A 275 31.10 13.37 -19.45
CA PRO A 275 30.95 14.42 -18.45
C PRO A 275 31.79 14.12 -17.21
N ARG A 276 32.53 15.15 -16.82
CA ARG A 276 33.38 15.29 -15.64
C ARG A 276 32.58 15.13 -14.36
N ILE A 277 33.13 14.40 -13.41
CA ILE A 277 32.60 14.23 -12.05
C ILE A 277 32.73 15.57 -11.31
N HIS A 278 31.61 16.26 -11.10
CA HIS A 278 31.55 17.39 -10.17
C HIS A 278 31.43 16.87 -8.74
N ARG A 279 32.47 17.13 -7.95
CA ARG A 279 32.54 16.84 -6.52
C ARG A 279 31.75 17.94 -5.79
N PHE A 280 30.52 17.65 -5.36
CA PHE A 280 29.81 18.52 -4.43
C PHE A 280 30.04 18.01 -3.00
N SER A 281 30.86 18.73 -2.24
CA SER A 281 30.84 18.68 -0.78
C SER A 281 29.69 19.58 -0.30
N ALA A 282 28.58 18.99 0.13
CA ALA A 282 27.52 19.73 0.80
C ALA A 282 27.42 19.28 2.26
N SER A 283 27.49 20.27 3.15
CA SER A 283 27.50 20.16 4.61
C SER A 283 26.25 19.44 5.15
N ILE A 284 26.47 18.40 5.96
CA ILE A 284 25.46 17.48 6.52
C ILE A 284 24.52 18.15 7.54
N ARG A 285 24.71 19.42 7.89
CA ARG A 285 23.97 20.06 9.01
C ARG A 285 22.61 20.68 8.67
N GLY A 286 22.15 20.60 7.42
CA GLY A 286 20.87 21.21 7.00
C GLY A 286 19.66 20.28 6.93
N TRP A 287 19.88 18.95 6.89
CA TRP A 287 18.86 18.01 6.42
C TRP A 287 18.02 17.41 7.57
N GLU A 288 18.55 17.41 8.79
CA GLU A 288 17.87 16.92 9.99
C GLU A 288 16.62 17.74 10.33
N HIS A 289 16.59 19.04 10.00
CA HIS A 289 15.43 19.91 10.23
C HIS A 289 14.30 19.74 9.22
N MET A 290 14.56 19.18 8.03
CA MET A 290 13.53 19.04 6.99
C MET A 290 12.66 17.79 7.19
N ILE A 291 13.26 16.74 7.76
CA ILE A 291 12.57 15.47 8.07
C ILE A 291 11.60 15.63 9.25
N LEU A 292 11.92 16.50 10.21
CA LEU A 292 11.05 16.75 11.37
C LEU A 292 9.79 17.58 11.01
N ASN A 293 9.88 18.52 10.07
CA ASN A 293 8.76 19.38 9.70
C ASN A 293 7.68 18.68 8.85
N THR A 294 7.96 17.50 8.30
CA THR A 294 6.98 16.72 7.53
C THR A 294 6.25 15.68 8.39
N LEU A 295 6.76 15.40 9.61
CA LEU A 295 6.21 14.41 10.53
C LEU A 295 5.50 15.01 11.76
N LEU A 296 5.73 16.28 12.06
CA LEU A 296 4.98 17.02 13.07
C LEU A 296 4.07 18.01 12.35
N GLY A 297 2.79 17.62 12.21
CA GLY A 297 1.76 18.47 11.62
C GLY A 297 1.78 19.87 12.21
N ALA A 298 1.57 20.85 11.33
CA ALA A 298 1.40 22.26 11.66
C ALA A 298 0.45 22.44 12.84
N ARG A 299 1.01 22.62 14.04
CA ARG A 299 0.31 23.11 15.21
C ARG A 299 0.75 24.55 15.40
N GLY A 300 0.05 25.45 14.70
CA GLY A 300 0.21 26.89 14.86
C GLY A 300 -0.16 27.28 16.29
N ILE A 301 0.86 27.48 17.13
CA ILE A 301 0.73 28.23 18.37
C ILE A 301 1.05 29.67 17.98
N MET A 302 0.01 30.48 17.80
CA MET A 302 0.14 31.93 17.86
C MET A 302 0.40 32.30 19.32
N VAL A 303 1.59 32.81 19.61
CA VAL A 303 1.79 33.71 20.74
C VAL A 303 2.60 34.90 20.21
N ASN A 304 1.99 36.05 20.45
CA ASN A 304 2.45 37.42 20.28
C ASN A 304 3.79 37.69 20.97
N ASP A 305 4.32 38.90 20.71
CA ASP A 305 5.14 39.77 21.58
C ASP A 305 6.40 40.26 20.82
N TYR A 306 6.78 41.54 20.71
CA TYR A 306 6.25 42.86 21.11
C TYR A 306 7.09 43.95 20.37
N ASP A 307 6.46 45.12 20.10
CA ASP A 307 6.92 46.52 20.22
C ASP A 307 8.20 46.99 19.47
N TYR A 308 8.44 48.24 19.04
CA TYR A 308 7.95 49.63 19.23
C TYR A 308 8.61 50.38 18.02
N ASP A 309 8.08 51.40 17.32
CA ASP A 309 7.91 52.79 17.75
C ASP A 309 7.59 53.66 16.52
N GLY A 310 6.81 54.73 16.69
CA GLY A 310 6.60 55.75 15.64
C GLY A 310 5.32 56.56 15.85
N GLU A 311 5.44 57.60 16.66
CA GLU A 311 4.45 58.61 17.06
C GLU A 311 3.83 59.41 15.91
N ASP A 312 2.83 60.21 16.32
CA ASP A 312 2.17 61.36 15.68
C ASP A 312 0.81 61.06 15.04
N ASP A 313 -0.25 61.84 15.23
CA ASP A 313 -0.73 62.77 16.26
C ASP A 313 -2.20 63.03 15.84
N ASP A 314 -2.96 63.68 16.70
CA ASP A 314 -4.19 64.42 16.41
C ASP A 314 -5.57 63.71 16.35
N SER A 315 -6.23 63.83 17.50
CA SER A 315 -7.39 64.71 17.70
C SER A 315 -8.82 64.26 17.30
N ASP A 316 -9.69 64.53 18.29
CA ASP A 316 -11.12 64.84 18.23
C ASP A 316 -12.17 63.71 18.31
N ASP A 317 -12.62 63.49 19.55
CA ASP A 317 -13.96 63.80 20.05
C ASP A 317 -15.22 63.50 19.20
N GLN A 318 -16.18 62.89 19.91
CA GLN A 318 -17.63 63.10 19.88
C GLN A 318 -18.60 62.16 19.12
N TYR A 319 -19.53 61.63 19.95
CA TYR A 319 -20.96 61.35 19.74
C TYR A 319 -21.41 60.50 18.53
N ASN A 320 -21.87 59.26 18.80
CA ASN A 320 -23.30 58.93 18.99
C ASN A 320 -23.48 57.43 19.28
#